data_AF-A0A383CBT9-F1
#
_entry.id   AF-A0A383CBT9-F1
#
_cell.length_a   1.000
_cell.length_b   1.000
_cell.length_c   1.000
_cell.angle_alpha   90.00
_cell.angle_beta   90.00
_cell.angle_gamma   90.00
#
_symmetry.space_group_name_H-M   'P 1'
#
loop_
_entity.id
_entity.type
_entity.pdbx_description
1 polymer ?
#
loop_
_entity_poly.entity_id
_entity_poly.type
_entity_poly.pdbx_seq_one_letter_code
_entity_poly.pdbx_strand_id
1 'polypeptide(L)'
;MKKEKLEKKLKKQINKVVKYFLCSCYVLLFVSTSSFAMDIGELVLRDGVYYEQFSNITYTGWGEEKCTGYYHQGKAQFSGAIENGIKNGVWNKYNCGDYSYKLREEILYYEGRITRITEYHDEECQVGRYSWNTVVCKKEERSYDRNDQLTGVFTSYHRKPGLIKITGNYRNGKKNGLWNENNSSGVLISKGSYNLDKKEGVWEYFFYSGM
;
A
#
# COMPACT_ATOMS: atom_id res chain seq x y z
N MET A 1 3.05 -24.39 48.92
CA MET A 1 2.82 -22.96 48.56
C MET A 1 3.39 -22.50 47.20
N LYS A 2 4.72 -22.44 46.95
CA LYS A 2 5.23 -21.96 45.63
C LYS A 2 4.96 -22.92 44.46
N LYS A 3 5.11 -24.24 44.68
CA LYS A 3 4.84 -25.29 43.67
C LYS A 3 3.36 -25.36 43.27
N GLU A 4 2.44 -25.31 44.24
CA GLU A 4 0.99 -25.28 43.95
C GLU A 4 0.55 -24.01 43.22
N LYS A 5 1.16 -22.84 43.51
CA LYS A 5 0.89 -21.61 42.74
C LYS A 5 1.36 -21.73 41.30
N LEU A 6 2.51 -22.38 41.07
CA LEU A 6 3.04 -22.62 39.74
C LEU A 6 2.19 -23.64 38.96
N GLU A 7 1.77 -24.73 39.60
CA GLU A 7 0.88 -25.75 39.02
C GLU A 7 -0.51 -25.17 38.69
N LYS A 8 -1.07 -24.29 39.53
CA LYS A 8 -2.31 -23.58 39.22
C LYS A 8 -2.14 -22.61 38.04
N LYS A 9 -0.99 -21.93 37.92
CA LYS A 9 -0.68 -21.05 36.77
C LYS A 9 -0.53 -21.86 35.48
N LEU A 10 0.17 -23.00 35.54
CA LEU A 10 0.40 -23.87 34.40
C LEU A 10 -0.91 -24.53 33.93
N LYS A 11 -1.74 -25.04 34.86
CA LYS A 11 -3.08 -25.56 34.53
C LYS A 11 -4.00 -24.49 33.94
N LYS A 12 -3.89 -23.23 34.37
CA LYS A 12 -4.66 -22.12 33.79
C LYS A 12 -4.19 -21.76 32.38
N GLN A 13 -2.89 -21.83 32.08
CA GLN A 13 -2.36 -21.62 30.73
C GLN A 13 -2.67 -22.80 29.80
N ILE A 14 -2.52 -24.05 30.27
CA ILE A 14 -2.89 -25.25 29.52
C ILE A 14 -4.38 -25.23 29.21
N ASN A 15 -5.26 -24.91 30.16
CA ASN A 15 -6.70 -24.80 29.90
C ASN A 15 -7.04 -23.66 28.93
N LYS A 16 -6.23 -22.59 28.88
CA LYS A 16 -6.41 -21.51 27.89
C LYS A 16 -6.06 -22.03 26.49
N VAL A 17 -4.94 -22.72 26.32
CA VAL A 17 -4.49 -23.32 25.04
C VAL A 17 -5.43 -24.44 24.59
N VAL A 18 -5.86 -25.31 25.49
CA VAL A 18 -6.80 -26.42 25.23
C VAL A 18 -8.20 -25.89 24.88
N LYS A 19 -8.63 -24.74 25.42
CA LYS A 19 -9.87 -24.08 25.01
C LYS A 19 -9.80 -23.50 23.59
N TYR A 20 -8.61 -23.07 23.14
CA TYR A 20 -8.38 -22.71 21.73
C TYR A 20 -8.29 -23.94 20.82
N PHE A 21 -7.77 -25.07 21.32
CA PHE A 21 -7.65 -26.33 20.57
C PHE A 21 -8.94 -27.17 20.51
N LEU A 22 -9.84 -27.05 21.49
CA LEU A 22 -11.13 -27.77 21.49
C LEU A 22 -12.27 -26.98 20.84
N CYS A 23 -12.02 -25.72 20.46
CA CYS A 23 -12.94 -24.97 19.61
C CYS A 23 -12.79 -25.32 18.12
N SER A 24 -11.80 -26.15 17.75
CA SER A 24 -11.52 -26.54 16.35
C SER A 24 -12.03 -27.92 15.94
N CYS A 25 -12.80 -28.64 16.76
CA CYS A 25 -13.27 -30.00 16.40
C CYS A 25 -14.80 -30.24 16.49
N TYR A 26 -15.64 -29.24 16.78
CA TYR A 26 -17.10 -29.45 16.84
C TYR A 26 -17.97 -28.37 16.16
N VAL A 27 -17.47 -27.77 15.08
CA VAL A 27 -18.31 -27.01 14.13
C VAL A 27 -17.94 -27.46 12.72
N LEU A 28 -18.35 -28.68 12.37
CA LEU A 28 -18.26 -29.22 11.00
C LEU A 28 -19.56 -29.05 10.20
N LEU A 29 -20.38 -28.05 10.53
CA LEU A 29 -21.49 -27.60 9.68
C LEU A 29 -21.59 -26.07 9.76
N PHE A 30 -21.24 -25.40 8.66
CA PHE A 30 -21.21 -23.94 8.46
C PHE A 30 -20.13 -23.17 9.24
N VAL A 31 -18.86 -23.52 9.04
CA VAL A 31 -17.80 -22.51 9.14
C VAL A 31 -17.46 -22.09 7.72
N SER A 32 -18.08 -21.02 7.24
CA SER A 32 -17.46 -20.21 6.19
C SER A 32 -16.02 -20.00 6.62
N THR A 33 -15.06 -20.49 5.84
CA THR A 33 -13.64 -20.26 6.11
C THR A 33 -13.41 -18.76 6.01
N SER A 34 -13.57 -18.05 7.14
CA SER A 34 -13.15 -16.67 7.25
C SER A 34 -11.64 -16.71 7.13
N SER A 35 -11.11 -16.30 5.97
CA SER A 35 -9.67 -16.04 5.83
C SER A 35 -9.31 -15.04 6.91
N PHE A 36 -8.54 -15.47 7.92
CA PHE A 36 -8.13 -14.58 8.99
C PHE A 36 -6.96 -13.74 8.48
N ALA A 37 -7.27 -12.62 7.84
CA ALA A 37 -6.24 -11.63 7.57
C ALA A 37 -5.61 -11.21 8.91
N MET A 38 -4.30 -11.42 9.05
CA MET A 38 -3.57 -11.14 10.28
C MET A 38 -3.27 -9.64 10.40
N ASP A 39 -3.42 -9.07 11.61
CA ASP A 39 -3.08 -7.68 11.87
C ASP A 39 -1.57 -7.52 12.03
N ILE A 40 -0.95 -6.70 11.18
CA ILE A 40 0.48 -6.39 11.25
C ILE A 40 0.87 -5.74 12.59
N GLY A 41 -0.08 -5.10 13.29
CA GLY A 41 0.12 -4.53 14.62
C GLY A 41 0.42 -5.58 15.69
N GLU A 42 0.13 -6.85 15.41
CA GLU A 42 0.50 -7.95 16.28
C GLU A 42 1.95 -8.41 16.05
N LEU A 43 2.64 -7.99 14.99
CA LEU A 43 4.04 -8.37 14.76
C LEU A 43 5.02 -7.46 15.50
N VAL A 44 6.22 -7.98 15.79
CA VAL A 44 7.30 -7.19 16.37
C VAL A 44 8.26 -6.77 15.26
N LEU A 45 8.37 -5.45 15.01
CA LEU A 45 9.33 -4.90 14.05
C LEU A 45 10.69 -4.69 14.74
N ARG A 46 11.75 -5.30 14.21
CA ARG A 46 13.14 -5.08 14.65
C ARG A 46 14.04 -4.94 13.42
N ASP A 47 14.79 -3.85 13.33
CA ASP A 47 15.73 -3.59 12.22
C ASP A 47 15.13 -3.76 10.81
N GLY A 48 13.86 -3.36 10.64
CA GLY A 48 13.15 -3.46 9.36
C GLY A 48 12.56 -4.83 9.05
N VAL A 49 12.73 -5.81 9.94
CA VAL A 49 12.21 -7.18 9.79
C VAL A 49 11.09 -7.45 10.80
N TYR A 50 10.01 -8.05 10.34
CA TYR A 50 8.86 -8.44 11.15
C TYR A 50 9.03 -9.85 11.71
N TYR A 51 8.81 -9.99 13.02
CA TYR A 51 8.91 -11.22 13.79
C TYR A 51 7.56 -11.55 14.45
N GLU A 52 7.32 -12.84 14.72
CA GLU A 52 6.18 -13.25 15.53
C GLU A 52 6.33 -12.78 16.99
N GLN A 53 5.21 -12.58 17.68
CA GLN A 53 5.25 -12.20 19.10
C GLN A 53 5.97 -13.27 19.93
N PHE A 54 6.82 -12.80 20.85
CA PHE A 54 7.56 -13.65 21.78
C PHE A 54 8.50 -14.67 21.11
N SER A 55 8.83 -14.49 19.83
CA SER A 55 9.79 -15.31 19.10
C SER A 55 10.90 -14.46 18.48
N ASN A 56 11.91 -15.15 17.95
CA ASN A 56 12.94 -14.60 17.05
C ASN A 56 12.81 -15.19 15.64
N ILE A 57 11.67 -15.83 15.36
CA ILE A 57 11.36 -16.38 14.04
C ILE A 57 10.77 -15.24 13.22
N THR A 58 11.32 -15.02 12.03
CA THR A 58 10.79 -14.03 11.10
C THR A 58 9.41 -14.46 10.63
N TYR A 59 8.51 -13.50 10.47
CA TYR A 59 7.17 -13.80 10.02
C TYR A 59 7.19 -14.15 8.52
N THR A 60 6.89 -15.39 8.19
CA THR A 60 6.97 -15.88 6.80
C THR A 60 5.67 -15.77 6.01
N GLY A 61 4.58 -15.28 6.60
CA GLY A 61 3.28 -15.17 5.91
C GLY A 61 2.81 -16.54 5.41
N TRP A 62 2.33 -17.41 6.28
CA TRP A 62 1.86 -18.73 5.85
C TRP A 62 0.55 -18.60 5.06
N GLY A 63 0.66 -18.65 3.72
CA GLY A 63 -0.45 -18.62 2.78
C GLY A 63 -0.59 -17.28 2.04
N GLU A 64 -1.38 -17.24 0.97
CA GLU A 64 -1.71 -16.05 0.16
C GLU A 64 -2.46 -14.93 0.96
N GLU A 65 -2.32 -14.93 2.28
CA GLU A 65 -3.01 -14.07 3.21
C GLU A 65 -2.40 -12.67 3.17
N LYS A 66 -3.19 -11.73 2.67
CA LYS A 66 -2.90 -10.30 2.77
C LYS A 66 -2.89 -9.93 4.26
N CYS A 67 -1.76 -9.44 4.76
CA CYS A 67 -1.72 -8.73 6.03
C CYS A 67 -2.56 -7.47 5.88
N THR A 68 -3.66 -7.35 6.63
CA THR A 68 -4.43 -6.11 6.71
C THR A 68 -3.96 -5.32 7.93
N GLY A 69 -3.24 -4.24 7.72
CA GLY A 69 -2.60 -3.48 8.79
C GLY A 69 -3.48 -2.41 9.43
N TYR A 70 -3.16 -2.08 10.69
CA TYR A 70 -3.69 -1.01 11.54
C TYR A 70 -5.20 -0.82 11.46
N TYR A 71 -5.89 -1.35 12.46
CA TYR A 71 -7.30 -1.10 12.67
C TYR A 71 -7.50 0.14 13.56
N HIS A 72 -7.89 1.28 13.00
CA HIS A 72 -8.48 2.35 13.81
C HIS A 72 -9.99 2.07 13.92
N GLN A 73 -10.47 1.77 15.13
CA GLN A 73 -11.87 1.40 15.40
C GLN A 73 -12.36 0.16 14.63
N GLY A 74 -11.48 -0.80 14.34
CA GLY A 74 -11.87 -2.04 13.65
C GLY A 74 -11.94 -1.94 12.12
N LYS A 75 -11.42 -0.87 11.49
CA LYS A 75 -11.31 -0.72 10.03
C LYS A 75 -9.85 -0.81 9.56
N ALA A 76 -9.55 -1.72 8.63
CA ALA A 76 -8.20 -1.91 8.08
C ALA A 76 -7.73 -0.68 7.28
N GLN A 77 -6.52 -0.20 7.58
CA GLN A 77 -5.91 0.96 6.92
C GLN A 77 -4.88 0.58 5.85
N PHE A 78 -4.34 -0.64 5.89
CA PHE A 78 -3.37 -1.12 4.90
C PHE A 78 -3.66 -2.57 4.49
N SER A 79 -3.24 -2.99 3.31
CA SER A 79 -3.17 -4.42 2.95
C SER A 79 -1.94 -4.74 2.11
N GLY A 80 -1.26 -5.86 2.36
CA GLY A 80 -0.09 -6.27 1.59
C GLY A 80 0.49 -7.60 2.07
N ALA A 81 1.59 -8.06 1.46
CA ALA A 81 2.25 -9.31 1.83
C ALA A 81 3.61 -9.06 2.49
N ILE A 82 3.94 -9.89 3.48
CA ILE A 82 5.25 -9.97 4.12
C ILE A 82 5.83 -11.34 3.78
N GLU A 83 7.03 -11.36 3.22
CA GLU A 83 7.76 -12.57 2.88
C GLU A 83 9.06 -12.57 3.69
N ASN A 84 9.28 -13.63 4.48
CA ASN A 84 10.47 -13.77 5.34
C ASN A 84 10.73 -12.55 6.26
N GLY A 85 9.66 -11.95 6.78
CA GLY A 85 9.70 -10.78 7.65
C GLY A 85 9.87 -9.45 6.90
N ILE A 86 9.92 -9.45 5.57
CA ILE A 86 10.18 -8.26 4.75
C ILE A 86 8.96 -7.93 3.91
N LYS A 87 8.60 -6.64 3.82
CA LYS A 87 7.55 -6.18 2.91
C LYS A 87 8.00 -6.35 1.47
N ASN A 88 7.20 -7.04 0.66
CA ASN A 88 7.47 -7.24 -0.75
C ASN A 88 6.17 -7.09 -1.56
N GLY A 89 6.28 -6.63 -2.79
CA GLY A 89 5.13 -6.41 -3.67
C GLY A 89 4.28 -5.19 -3.30
N VAL A 90 3.04 -5.18 -3.78
CA VAL A 90 2.14 -4.02 -3.67
C VAL A 90 1.43 -4.00 -2.31
N TRP A 91 1.54 -2.87 -1.63
CA TRP A 91 0.86 -2.55 -0.40
C TRP A 91 -0.15 -1.43 -0.64
N ASN A 92 -1.41 -1.70 -0.35
CA ASN A 92 -2.49 -0.74 -0.49
C ASN A 92 -2.72 -0.02 0.82
N LYS A 93 -2.97 1.29 0.77
CA LYS A 93 -3.38 2.11 1.90
C LYS A 93 -4.75 2.70 1.63
N TYR A 94 -5.61 2.70 2.63
CA TYR A 94 -6.99 3.12 2.50
C TYR A 94 -7.31 4.31 3.40
N ASN A 95 -8.16 5.21 2.91
CA ASN A 95 -8.90 6.14 3.74
C ASN A 95 -10.05 5.41 4.42
N CYS A 96 -10.08 5.49 5.76
CA CYS A 96 -11.18 4.98 6.56
C CYS A 96 -12.12 6.13 6.93
N GLY A 97 -13.37 6.07 6.48
CA GLY A 97 -14.49 6.92 6.92
C GLY A 97 -15.66 6.06 7.43
N ASP A 98 -16.80 6.68 7.78
CA ASP A 98 -17.90 5.99 8.47
C ASP A 98 -18.41 4.74 7.74
N TYR A 99 -18.38 4.69 6.39
CA TYR A 99 -18.91 3.54 5.63
C TYR A 99 -18.19 3.15 4.32
N SER A 100 -17.00 3.69 3.98
CA SER A 100 -16.30 3.28 2.73
C SER A 100 -14.78 3.18 2.88
N TYR A 101 -14.21 2.09 2.33
CA TYR A 101 -12.77 1.90 2.15
C TYR A 101 -12.37 2.49 0.80
N LYS A 102 -11.68 3.62 0.79
CA LYS A 102 -11.21 4.27 -0.44
C LYS A 102 -9.70 4.10 -0.57
N LEU A 103 -9.23 3.50 -1.65
CA LEU A 103 -7.79 3.36 -1.91
C LEU A 103 -7.16 4.75 -2.02
N ARG A 104 -6.16 5.03 -1.20
CA ARG A 104 -5.40 6.29 -1.17
C ARG A 104 -4.04 6.13 -1.82
N GLU A 105 -3.32 5.05 -1.50
CA GLU A 105 -1.98 4.81 -2.03
C GLU A 105 -1.81 3.33 -2.39
N GLU A 106 -1.10 3.06 -3.49
CA GLU A 106 -0.46 1.77 -3.75
C GLU A 106 1.06 1.97 -3.62
N ILE A 107 1.69 1.24 -2.72
CA ILE A 107 3.12 1.34 -2.41
C ILE A 107 3.77 0.04 -2.86
N LEU A 108 4.64 0.10 -3.86
CA LEU A 108 5.42 -1.04 -4.30
C LEU A 108 6.69 -1.17 -3.47
N TYR A 109 6.80 -2.28 -2.74
CA TYR A 109 8.01 -2.66 -2.05
C TYR A 109 8.81 -3.69 -2.85
N TYR A 110 10.14 -3.56 -2.82
CA TYR A 110 11.07 -4.58 -3.27
C TYR A 110 12.14 -4.74 -2.20
N GLU A 111 12.27 -5.96 -1.65
CA GLU A 111 13.20 -6.25 -0.55
C GLU A 111 13.07 -5.26 0.63
N GLY A 112 11.83 -4.91 0.99
CA GLY A 112 11.53 -4.02 2.11
C GLY A 112 11.67 -2.53 1.81
N ARG A 113 12.13 -2.16 0.61
CA ARG A 113 12.31 -0.76 0.19
C ARG A 113 11.19 -0.29 -0.71
N ILE A 114 10.79 0.96 -0.55
CA ILE A 114 9.81 1.58 -1.44
C ILE A 114 10.48 1.84 -2.78
N THR A 115 9.88 1.33 -3.85
CA THR A 115 10.36 1.56 -5.22
C THR A 115 9.40 2.44 -6.01
N ARG A 116 8.10 2.37 -5.72
CA ARG A 116 7.07 3.19 -6.36
C ARG A 116 5.93 3.50 -5.40
N ILE A 117 5.36 4.69 -5.52
CA ILE A 117 4.10 5.07 -4.90
C ILE A 117 3.16 5.57 -5.99
N THR A 118 1.98 4.98 -6.06
CA THR A 118 0.81 5.53 -6.75
C THR A 118 -0.07 6.21 -5.70
N GLU A 119 -0.25 7.52 -5.77
CA GLU A 119 -1.13 8.28 -4.86
C GLU A 119 -2.42 8.69 -5.60
N TYR A 120 -3.57 8.50 -4.96
CA TYR A 120 -4.89 8.82 -5.49
C TYR A 120 -5.45 10.05 -4.76
N HIS A 121 -5.87 11.05 -5.52
CA HIS A 121 -6.28 12.37 -4.99
C HIS A 121 -7.79 12.63 -5.05
N ASP A 122 -8.60 11.72 -5.59
CA ASP A 122 -10.04 11.91 -5.74
C ASP A 122 -10.82 11.15 -4.67
N GLU A 123 -11.67 11.85 -3.91
CA GLU A 123 -12.56 11.22 -2.93
C GLU A 123 -13.61 10.32 -3.59
N GLU A 124 -13.89 10.50 -4.88
CA GLU A 124 -14.78 9.64 -5.66
C GLU A 124 -14.06 8.45 -6.29
N CYS A 125 -12.78 8.22 -5.93
CA CYS A 125 -12.02 7.04 -6.37
C CYS A 125 -12.61 5.77 -5.74
N GLN A 126 -13.72 5.29 -6.28
CA GLN A 126 -14.37 4.07 -5.86
C GLN A 126 -13.72 2.89 -6.58
N VAL A 127 -12.63 2.38 -6.00
CA VAL A 127 -12.20 1.00 -6.30
C VAL A 127 -13.13 0.06 -5.53
N GLY A 128 -14.37 -0.04 -6.00
CA GLY A 128 -15.40 -0.88 -5.41
C GLY A 128 -15.30 -2.31 -5.93
N ARG A 129 -15.28 -3.28 -5.01
CA ARG A 129 -15.13 -4.74 -5.22
C ARG A 129 -16.11 -5.37 -6.25
N TYR A 130 -17.12 -4.64 -6.74
CA TYR A 130 -18.12 -5.12 -7.71
C TYR A 130 -18.65 -4.05 -8.69
N SER A 131 -17.86 -3.06 -9.11
CA SER A 131 -18.29 -2.10 -10.13
C SER A 131 -17.40 -2.19 -11.37
N TRP A 132 -17.97 -2.70 -12.47
CA TRP A 132 -17.34 -2.77 -13.80
C TRP A 132 -17.30 -1.41 -14.52
N ASN A 133 -17.45 -0.30 -13.79
CA ASN A 133 -17.40 1.04 -14.36
C ASN A 133 -16.06 1.71 -14.03
N THR A 134 -15.28 1.86 -15.08
CA THR A 134 -13.96 2.47 -15.21
C THR A 134 -13.59 3.41 -14.06
N VAL A 135 -12.55 3.05 -13.30
CA VAL A 135 -12.02 3.84 -12.18
C VAL A 135 -11.50 5.18 -12.71
N VAL A 136 -12.23 6.25 -12.43
CA VAL A 136 -11.91 7.64 -12.79
C VAL A 136 -11.19 8.28 -11.60
N CYS A 137 -9.87 8.26 -11.56
CA CYS A 137 -9.12 8.88 -10.46
C CYS A 137 -7.96 9.72 -10.98
N LYS A 138 -7.88 10.95 -10.48
CA LYS A 138 -6.61 11.68 -10.50
C LYS A 138 -5.63 10.89 -9.64
N LYS A 139 -4.51 10.52 -10.23
CA LYS A 139 -3.42 9.83 -9.54
C LYS A 139 -2.06 10.33 -9.99
N GLU A 140 -1.08 10.12 -9.14
CA GLU A 140 0.32 10.38 -9.41
C GLU A 140 1.16 9.13 -9.14
N GLU A 141 2.07 8.80 -10.06
CA GLU A 141 3.01 7.71 -9.93
C GLU A 141 4.43 8.29 -9.79
N ARG A 142 5.10 7.90 -8.71
CA ARG A 142 6.45 8.35 -8.33
C ARG A 142 7.32 7.14 -8.05
N SER A 143 8.54 7.13 -8.57
CA SER A 143 9.53 6.09 -8.26
C SER A 143 10.64 6.63 -7.36
N TYR A 144 11.22 5.75 -6.55
CA TYR A 144 12.20 6.09 -5.51
C TYR A 144 13.45 5.24 -5.65
N ASP A 145 14.60 5.83 -5.34
CA ASP A 145 15.88 5.13 -5.26
C ASP A 145 16.13 4.55 -3.86
N ARG A 146 17.32 3.96 -3.67
CA ARG A 146 17.72 3.33 -2.40
C ARG A 146 17.89 4.31 -1.22
N ASN A 147 17.91 5.60 -1.49
CA ASN A 147 18.04 6.67 -0.49
C ASN A 147 16.71 7.42 -0.32
N ASP A 148 15.59 6.82 -0.76
CA ASP A 148 14.25 7.39 -0.76
C ASP A 148 14.13 8.70 -1.57
N GLN A 149 15.02 8.92 -2.55
CA GLN A 149 14.96 10.08 -3.43
C GLN A 149 14.15 9.78 -4.68
N LEU A 150 13.34 10.74 -5.14
CA LEU A 150 12.62 10.61 -6.40
C LEU A 150 13.59 10.39 -7.55
N THR A 151 13.27 9.37 -8.35
CA THR A 151 14.08 8.98 -9.49
C THR A 151 13.19 8.43 -10.60
N GLY A 152 13.69 8.45 -11.84
CA GLY A 152 12.99 7.88 -12.98
C GLY A 152 11.70 8.61 -13.32
N VAL A 153 10.77 7.89 -13.94
CA VAL A 153 9.56 8.48 -14.52
C VAL A 153 8.59 8.90 -13.43
N PHE A 154 8.08 10.13 -13.56
CA PHE A 154 6.90 10.64 -12.89
C PHE A 154 5.76 10.76 -13.89
N THR A 155 4.57 10.36 -13.48
CA THR A 155 3.36 10.51 -14.30
C THR A 155 2.19 10.92 -13.42
N SER A 156 1.49 12.00 -13.78
CA SER A 156 0.20 12.34 -13.21
C SER A 156 -0.91 12.19 -14.25
N TYR A 157 -2.11 11.86 -13.78
CA TYR A 157 -3.25 11.56 -14.63
C TYR A 157 -4.40 12.53 -14.36
N HIS A 158 -5.13 12.86 -15.42
CA HIS A 158 -6.44 13.49 -15.32
C HIS A 158 -7.47 12.52 -14.76
N ARG A 159 -8.68 13.01 -14.49
CA ARG A 159 -9.80 12.16 -14.07
C ARG A 159 -10.05 11.04 -15.07
N LYS A 160 -10.08 11.39 -16.36
CA LYS A 160 -10.42 10.44 -17.43
C LYS A 160 -9.39 9.30 -17.45
N PRO A 161 -9.84 8.04 -17.38
CA PRO A 161 -8.97 6.86 -17.33
C PRO A 161 -7.89 6.87 -18.40
N GLY A 162 -6.64 6.64 -17.98
CA GLY A 162 -5.47 6.58 -18.86
C GLY A 162 -4.98 7.92 -19.42
N LEU A 163 -5.66 9.03 -19.15
CA LEU A 163 -5.33 10.32 -19.75
C LEU A 163 -4.24 11.03 -18.94
N ILE A 164 -3.01 11.00 -19.44
CA ILE A 164 -1.83 11.57 -18.79
C ILE A 164 -1.95 13.10 -18.77
N LYS A 165 -1.81 13.67 -17.58
CA LYS A 165 -1.75 15.12 -17.35
C LYS A 165 -0.32 15.63 -17.50
N ILE A 166 0.61 15.09 -16.72
CA ILE A 166 2.02 15.48 -16.76
C ILE A 166 2.86 14.22 -16.77
N THR A 167 3.94 14.22 -17.55
CA THR A 167 4.99 13.20 -17.45
C THR A 167 6.37 13.85 -17.55
N GLY A 168 7.33 13.26 -16.86
CA GLY A 168 8.73 13.69 -16.90
C GLY A 168 9.60 12.75 -16.08
N ASN A 169 10.85 13.14 -15.87
CA ASN A 169 11.78 12.35 -15.07
C ASN A 169 12.31 13.13 -13.87
N TYR A 170 12.58 12.40 -12.80
CA TYR A 170 13.35 12.85 -11.65
C TYR A 170 14.74 12.22 -11.65
N ARG A 171 15.71 12.96 -11.12
CA ARG A 171 17.06 12.49 -10.81
C ARG A 171 17.48 13.13 -9.48
N ASN A 172 17.86 12.33 -8.50
CA ASN A 172 18.28 12.78 -7.17
C ASN A 172 17.25 13.71 -6.51
N GLY A 173 15.96 13.37 -6.61
CA GLY A 173 14.89 14.18 -6.03
C GLY A 173 14.45 15.39 -6.88
N LYS A 174 15.09 15.66 -8.01
CA LYS A 174 14.88 16.89 -8.81
C LYS A 174 14.40 16.59 -10.23
N LYS A 175 13.56 17.47 -10.80
CA LYS A 175 13.11 17.37 -12.19
C LYS A 175 14.30 17.40 -13.12
N ASN A 176 14.34 16.46 -14.07
CA ASN A 176 15.45 16.31 -14.99
C ASN A 176 14.97 15.76 -16.34
N GLY A 177 15.55 16.22 -17.44
CA GLY A 177 15.18 15.83 -18.81
C GLY A 177 13.85 16.46 -19.27
N LEU A 178 13.23 15.85 -20.28
CA LEU A 178 12.01 16.33 -20.90
C LEU A 178 10.79 16.16 -19.99
N TRP A 179 9.97 17.21 -19.92
CA TRP A 179 8.68 17.25 -19.26
C TRP A 179 7.61 17.66 -20.25
N ASN A 180 6.48 16.95 -20.21
CA ASN A 180 5.33 17.18 -21.08
C ASN A 180 4.08 17.37 -20.21
N GLU A 181 3.20 18.27 -20.63
CA GLU A 181 1.89 18.51 -20.02
C GLU A 181 0.80 18.48 -21.09
N ASN A 182 -0.26 17.71 -20.83
CA ASN A 182 -1.44 17.62 -21.67
C ASN A 182 -2.67 18.18 -20.96
N ASN A 183 -3.61 18.74 -21.71
CA ASN A 183 -4.92 19.13 -21.20
C ASN A 183 -5.81 17.91 -20.91
N SER A 184 -7.02 18.14 -20.38
CA SER A 184 -7.98 17.07 -20.04
C SER A 184 -8.53 16.30 -21.24
N SER A 185 -8.30 16.77 -22.46
CA SER A 185 -8.63 16.09 -23.72
C SER A 185 -7.46 15.26 -24.26
N GLY A 186 -6.29 15.31 -23.61
CA GLY A 186 -5.09 14.56 -23.99
C GLY A 186 -4.19 15.29 -24.99
N VAL A 187 -4.49 16.56 -25.28
CA VAL A 187 -3.70 17.38 -26.21
C VAL A 187 -2.51 17.99 -25.46
N LEU A 188 -1.31 17.85 -26.03
CA LEU A 188 -0.09 18.46 -25.51
C LEU A 188 -0.22 19.99 -25.51
N ILE A 189 -0.05 20.62 -24.35
CA ILE A 189 -0.16 22.06 -24.15
C ILE A 189 1.15 22.71 -23.70
N SER A 190 2.07 21.93 -23.12
CA SER A 190 3.43 22.43 -22.88
C SER A 190 4.45 21.30 -22.90
N LYS A 191 5.66 21.62 -23.34
CA LYS A 191 6.83 20.76 -23.15
C LYS A 191 8.10 21.58 -23.00
N GLY A 192 9.07 21.03 -22.28
CA GLY A 192 10.38 21.62 -22.11
C GLY A 192 11.26 20.76 -21.22
N SER A 193 12.55 21.08 -21.16
CA SER A 193 13.49 20.30 -20.35
C SER A 193 13.81 20.98 -19.02
N TYR A 194 14.14 20.15 -18.04
CA TYR A 194 14.74 20.57 -16.78
C TYR A 194 16.13 19.95 -16.62
N ASN A 195 17.01 20.66 -15.94
CA ASN A 195 18.27 20.17 -15.41
C ASN A 195 18.30 20.46 -13.92
N LEU A 196 18.05 19.42 -13.11
CA LEU A 196 18.00 19.50 -11.64
C LEU A 196 17.12 20.67 -11.14
N ASP A 197 15.83 20.62 -11.49
CA ASP A 197 14.78 21.64 -11.23
C ASP A 197 14.92 22.97 -11.98
N LYS A 198 16.03 23.22 -12.68
CA LYS A 198 16.19 24.43 -13.48
C LYS A 198 15.65 24.19 -14.89
N LYS A 199 14.75 25.06 -15.36
CA LYS A 199 14.32 25.02 -16.77
C LYS A 199 15.54 25.17 -17.68
N GLU A 200 15.63 24.33 -18.69
CA GLU A 200 16.72 24.30 -19.66
C GLU A 200 16.15 24.28 -21.08
N GLY A 201 16.79 25.03 -21.98
CA GLY A 201 16.42 25.12 -23.38
C GLY A 201 15.10 25.85 -23.64
N VAL A 202 14.54 25.62 -24.83
CA VAL A 202 13.29 26.24 -25.27
C VAL A 202 12.11 25.52 -24.62
N TRP A 203 11.16 26.30 -24.12
CA TRP A 203 9.86 25.83 -23.65
C TRP A 203 8.81 26.14 -24.71
N GLU A 204 8.13 25.10 -25.17
CA GLU A 204 7.05 25.21 -26.14
C GLU A 204 5.71 25.21 -25.39
N TYR A 205 4.86 26.19 -25.69
CA TYR A 205 3.51 26.30 -25.16
C TYR A 205 2.53 26.32 -26.34
N PHE A 206 1.58 25.39 -26.33
CA PHE A 206 0.58 25.25 -27.38
C PHE A 206 -0.74 25.76 -26.84
N PHE A 207 -1.20 26.88 -27.38
CA PHE A 207 -2.52 27.41 -27.07
C PHE A 207 -3.56 26.51 -27.73
N TYR A 208 -4.28 25.74 -26.93
CA TYR A 208 -5.46 25.03 -27.41
C TYR A 208 -6.60 26.03 -27.55
N SER A 209 -6.80 26.55 -28.76
CA SER A 209 -8.04 27.25 -29.13
C SER A 209 -9.13 26.18 -29.29
N GLY A 210 -9.73 25.76 -28.19
CA GLY A 210 -10.83 24.80 -28.24
C GLY A 210 -11.96 25.34 -29.12
N MET A 211 -12.22 24.65 -30.24
CA MET A 211 -13.51 24.70 -30.94
C MET A 211 -14.37 23.55 -30.44
#